data_AF-A0A3P7K3P7-F1
#
_entry.id   AF-A0A3P7K3P7-F1
#
_cell.length_a   1.000
_cell.length_b   1.000
_cell.length_c   1.000
_cell.angle_alpha   90.00
_cell.angle_beta   90.00
_cell.angle_gamma   90.00
#
_symmetry.space_group_name_H-M   'P 1'
#
loop_
_entity.id
_entity.type
_entity.pdbx_description
1 polymer ?
#
loop_
_entity_poly.entity_id
_entity_poly.type
_entity_poly.pdbx_seq_one_letter_code
_entity_poly.pdbx_strand_id
1 'polypeptide(L)'
;LCDDLSNNHCKCRTTKFNGTICHCPRGFELKGRSCVDIDECAQIGICAQKCINLPGGYMCECYPGYHLTMGRSTGNVNKSAGVCRAKGSDPLLLLSNRAAIRRFDLVTNKYEPLVAKLDSAVAMDFLHRSANFSCSSGKCACFVP
;
A
#
# COMPACT_ATOMS: atom_id res chain seq x y z
N LEU A 1 13.50 19.94 -35.17
CA LEU A 1 12.06 19.95 -34.81
C LEU A 1 11.79 18.63 -34.07
N CYS A 2 10.58 18.06 -33.97
CA CYS A 2 10.45 16.66 -33.53
C CYS A 2 11.12 15.76 -34.59
N ASP A 3 12.44 15.74 -34.61
CA ASP A 3 13.23 14.92 -35.52
C ASP A 3 13.46 13.60 -34.79
N ASP A 4 13.02 12.51 -35.42
CA ASP A 4 13.17 11.10 -35.02
C ASP A 4 14.62 10.72 -34.62
N LEU A 5 15.60 11.63 -34.78
CA LEU A 5 17.03 11.45 -34.51
C LEU A 5 17.52 12.11 -33.22
N SER A 6 16.66 12.81 -32.46
CA SER A 6 17.07 13.60 -31.28
C SER A 6 16.35 13.22 -30.00
N ASN A 7 16.39 11.95 -29.58
CA ASN A 7 16.07 11.47 -28.21
C ASN A 7 14.72 11.94 -27.59
N ASN A 8 13.83 12.55 -28.37
CA ASN A 8 12.66 13.29 -27.91
C ASN A 8 11.36 12.49 -28.05
N HIS A 9 11.47 11.17 -28.30
CA HIS A 9 10.42 10.15 -28.17
C HIS A 9 9.05 10.47 -28.82
N CYS A 10 8.97 11.47 -29.70
CA CYS A 10 7.75 12.01 -30.27
C CYS A 10 7.52 11.41 -31.66
N LYS A 11 6.35 10.80 -31.90
CA LYS A 11 5.99 10.26 -33.22
C LYS A 11 5.04 11.21 -33.93
N CYS A 12 5.48 11.77 -35.05
CA CYS A 12 4.68 12.69 -35.85
C CYS A 12 4.20 12.03 -37.16
N ARG A 13 2.96 12.28 -37.55
CA ARG A 13 2.36 11.82 -38.81
C ARG A 13 1.63 12.95 -39.50
N THR A 14 1.93 13.16 -40.78
CA THR A 14 1.22 14.14 -41.62
C THR A 14 -0.10 13.57 -42.10
N THR A 15 -1.19 14.27 -41.82
CA THR A 15 -2.54 13.94 -42.30
C THR A 15 -2.89 14.81 -43.51
N LYS A 16 -3.61 14.24 -44.49
CA LYS A 16 -3.96 14.96 -45.72
C LYS A 16 -4.89 16.18 -45.51
N PHE A 17 -5.57 16.26 -44.37
CA PHE A 17 -6.59 17.29 -44.10
C PHE A 17 -6.23 18.24 -42.95
N ASN A 18 -5.33 17.86 -42.04
CA ASN A 18 -5.12 18.59 -40.78
C ASN A 18 -3.64 18.86 -40.45
N GLY A 19 -2.75 18.76 -41.44
CA GLY A 19 -1.31 18.98 -41.26
C GLY A 19 -0.60 17.86 -40.49
N THR A 20 0.57 18.16 -39.93
CA THR A 20 1.41 17.22 -39.15
C THR A 20 0.92 17.14 -37.70
N ILE A 21 0.43 15.97 -37.30
CA ILE A 21 0.00 15.68 -35.93
C ILE A 21 1.11 14.91 -35.21
N CYS A 22 1.48 15.35 -34.01
CA CYS A 22 2.50 14.72 -33.19
C CYS A 22 1.91 14.08 -31.95
N HIS A 23 2.37 12.89 -31.60
CA HIS A 23 1.97 12.13 -30.42
C HIS A 23 3.18 11.77 -29.57
N CYS A 24 3.00 11.85 -28.25
CA CYS A 24 4.00 11.43 -27.28
C CYS A 24 3.78 9.97 -26.83
N PRO A 25 4.80 9.32 -26.29
CA PRO A 25 4.64 8.03 -25.61
C PRO A 25 3.72 8.17 -24.40
N ARG A 26 3.22 7.05 -23.88
CA ARG A 26 2.45 7.05 -22.63
C ARG A 26 3.31 7.60 -21.48
N GLY A 27 2.70 8.42 -20.62
CA GLY A 27 3.38 9.10 -19.51
C GLY A 27 4.04 10.42 -19.90
N PHE A 28 3.87 10.89 -21.14
CA PHE A 28 4.43 12.15 -21.61
C PHE A 28 3.36 13.04 -22.24
N GLU A 29 3.46 14.35 -22.03
CA GLU A 29 2.61 15.37 -22.64
C GLU A 29 3.39 16.20 -23.67
N LEU A 30 2.69 16.66 -24.71
CA LEU A 30 3.29 17.48 -25.74
C LEU A 30 3.33 18.95 -25.28
N LYS A 31 4.53 19.45 -24.95
CA LYS A 31 4.77 20.87 -24.65
C LYS A 31 5.53 21.50 -25.82
N GLY A 32 4.79 22.23 -26.66
CA GLY A 32 5.33 22.84 -27.87
C GLY A 32 5.72 21.81 -28.92
N ARG A 33 7.02 21.47 -28.98
CA ARG A 33 7.60 20.50 -29.94
C ARG A 33 8.44 19.42 -29.22
N SER A 34 8.17 19.19 -27.95
CA SER A 34 8.90 18.19 -27.15
C SER A 34 7.93 17.43 -26.26
N CYS A 35 8.20 16.14 -26.08
CA CYS A 35 7.49 15.31 -25.11
C CYS A 35 8.14 15.50 -23.75
N VAL A 36 7.37 16.08 -22.82
CA VAL A 36 7.79 16.27 -21.43
C VAL A 36 7.09 15.24 -20.58
N ASP A 37 7.83 14.66 -19.65
CA ASP A 37 7.31 13.69 -18.70
C ASP A 37 6.15 14.30 -17.90
N ILE A 38 5.08 13.53 -17.68
CA ILE A 38 3.95 13.94 -16.86
C ILE A 38 4.30 13.59 -15.43
N ASP A 39 4.45 14.60 -14.57
CA ASP A 39 4.66 14.37 -13.14
C ASP A 39 3.36 13.96 -12.46
N GLU A 40 3.08 12.66 -12.42
CA GLU A 40 1.89 12.14 -11.74
C GLU A 40 1.95 12.39 -10.22
N CYS A 41 3.13 12.59 -9.63
CA CYS A 41 3.25 12.88 -8.20
C CYS A 41 2.81 14.30 -7.83
N ALA A 42 2.71 15.21 -8.80
CA ALA A 42 2.10 16.53 -8.59
C ALA A 42 0.57 16.44 -8.36
N GLN A 43 -0.05 15.29 -8.68
CA GLN A 43 -1.48 15.08 -8.55
C GLN A 43 -1.83 14.36 -7.23
N ILE A 44 -2.81 14.90 -6.51
CA ILE A 44 -3.24 14.34 -5.21
C ILE A 44 -3.99 13.03 -5.43
N GLY A 45 -3.72 12.03 -4.58
CA GLY A 45 -4.43 10.75 -4.57
C GLY A 45 -3.86 9.66 -5.48
N ILE A 46 -2.70 9.92 -6.10
CA ILE A 46 -2.01 8.95 -6.97
C ILE A 46 -1.35 7.81 -6.16
N CYS A 47 -0.68 8.16 -5.07
CA CYS A 47 -0.14 7.20 -4.10
C CYS A 47 -0.84 7.35 -2.75
N ALA A 48 -0.96 6.26 -2.00
CA ALA A 48 -1.48 6.30 -0.62
C ALA A 48 -0.53 7.01 0.37
N GLN A 49 0.78 6.95 0.12
CA GLN A 49 1.80 7.49 1.02
C GLN A 49 2.87 8.27 0.24
N LYS A 50 3.95 7.61 -0.20
CA LYS A 50 5.07 8.27 -0.87
C LYS A 50 4.99 8.03 -2.38
N CYS A 51 5.19 9.08 -3.17
CA CYS A 51 5.24 9.04 -4.64
C CYS A 51 6.64 9.43 -5.12
N ILE A 52 7.12 8.73 -6.14
CA ILE A 52 8.39 8.99 -6.83
C ILE A 52 8.10 9.07 -8.32
N ASN A 53 8.32 10.24 -8.91
CA ASN A 53 8.12 10.46 -10.34
C ASN A 53 9.26 9.78 -11.13
N LEU A 54 8.92 9.11 -12.23
CA LEU A 54 9.87 8.41 -13.10
C LEU A 54 9.59 8.78 -14.57
N PRO A 55 10.59 8.74 -15.47
CA PRO A 55 10.31 8.96 -16.88
C PRO A 55 9.29 7.95 -17.45
N GLY A 56 8.13 8.45 -17.87
CA GLY A 56 7.01 7.68 -18.43
C GLY A 56 6.02 7.11 -17.41
N GLY A 57 6.13 7.46 -16.13
CA GLY A 57 5.19 7.05 -15.09
C GLY A 57 5.69 7.33 -13.67
N TYR A 58 5.22 6.57 -12.69
CA TYR A 58 5.58 6.82 -11.30
C TYR A 58 5.68 5.54 -10.49
N MET A 59 6.31 5.64 -9.33
CA MET A 59 6.39 4.57 -8.35
C MET A 59 5.91 5.03 -6.98
N CYS A 60 5.05 4.23 -6.35
CA CYS A 60 4.64 4.44 -4.96
C CYS A 60 5.42 3.56 -4.01
N GLU A 61 5.74 4.16 -2.86
CA GLU A 61 6.36 3.50 -1.73
C GLU A 61 5.53 3.70 -0.47
N CYS A 62 5.66 2.76 0.46
CA CYS A 62 5.06 2.86 1.78
C CYS A 62 6.14 3.22 2.83
N TYR A 63 5.75 3.99 3.83
CA TYR A 63 6.59 4.31 4.98
C TYR A 63 7.00 3.04 5.75
N PRO A 64 8.09 3.09 6.54
CA PRO A 64 8.45 2.00 7.44
C PRO A 64 7.26 1.57 8.30
N GLY A 65 7.10 0.25 8.48
CA GLY A 65 5.92 -0.29 9.15
C GLY A 65 4.69 -0.46 8.26
N TYR A 66 4.77 -0.20 6.95
CA TYR A 66 3.70 -0.46 5.98
C TYR A 66 4.19 -1.35 4.82
N HIS A 67 3.26 -2.04 4.16
CA HIS A 67 3.47 -2.84 2.96
C HIS A 67 2.42 -2.50 1.91
N LEU A 68 2.77 -2.62 0.63
CA LEU A 68 1.88 -2.33 -0.47
C LEU A 68 0.94 -3.52 -0.69
N THR A 69 -0.37 -3.31 -0.49
CA THR A 69 -1.44 -4.30 -0.68
C THR A 69 -2.31 -3.91 -1.85
N MET A 70 -2.43 -4.85 -2.80
CA MET A 70 -3.19 -4.73 -4.05
C MET A 70 -2.84 -3.50 -4.90
N GLY A 71 -2.11 -3.76 -5.98
CA GLY A 71 -1.69 -2.77 -6.98
C GLY A 71 -0.25 -3.02 -7.42
N ARG A 72 0.15 -2.46 -8.57
CA ARG A 72 1.59 -2.36 -8.88
C ARG A 72 2.16 -1.21 -8.06
N SER A 73 3.40 -1.37 -7.58
CA SER A 73 4.19 -0.24 -7.07
C SER A 73 4.37 0.82 -8.15
N THR A 74 4.32 0.43 -9.43
CA THR A 74 4.41 1.33 -10.57
C THR A 74 3.06 1.59 -11.23
N GLY A 75 2.78 2.85 -11.53
CA GLY A 75 1.59 3.29 -12.23
C GLY A 75 1.93 4.07 -13.50
N ASN A 76 0.88 4.35 -14.27
CA ASN A 76 0.91 5.32 -15.36
C ASN A 76 -0.27 6.29 -15.15
N VAL A 77 -0.35 7.36 -15.94
CA VAL A 77 -1.47 8.32 -15.96
C VAL A 77 -2.88 7.72 -15.77
N ASN A 78 -3.16 6.50 -16.25
CA ASN A 78 -4.50 5.89 -16.20
C ASN A 78 -4.67 4.82 -15.12
N LYS A 79 -3.70 4.63 -14.23
CA LYS A 79 -3.71 3.54 -13.25
C LYS A 79 -3.27 4.03 -11.90
N SER A 80 -4.15 3.92 -10.91
CA SER A 80 -3.83 4.12 -9.49
C SER A 80 -2.90 3.01 -9.00
N ALA A 81 -1.88 3.41 -8.25
CA ALA A 81 -0.97 2.47 -7.61
C ALA A 81 -1.59 1.85 -6.35
N GLY A 82 -0.90 0.85 -5.79
CA GLY A 82 -1.43 0.07 -4.67
C GLY A 82 -1.59 0.83 -3.35
N VAL A 83 -2.39 0.26 -2.45
CA VAL A 83 -2.70 0.85 -1.14
C VAL A 83 -1.69 0.39 -0.09
N CYS A 84 -1.17 1.30 0.72
CA CYS A 84 -0.28 0.96 1.83
C CYS A 84 -1.06 0.50 3.07
N ARG A 85 -0.83 -0.73 3.52
CA ARG A 85 -1.35 -1.28 4.79
C ARG A 85 -0.24 -1.44 5.81
N ALA A 86 -0.52 -1.19 7.08
CA ALA A 86 0.47 -1.40 8.12
C ALA A 86 0.89 -2.88 8.18
N LYS A 87 2.17 -3.13 8.42
CA LYS A 87 2.73 -4.45 8.70
C LYS A 87 2.33 -4.83 10.13
N GLY A 88 1.82 -6.04 10.33
CA GLY A 88 1.40 -6.52 11.65
C GLY A 88 0.07 -5.95 12.17
N SER A 89 -0.66 -5.18 11.34
CA SER A 89 -2.06 -4.83 11.60
C SER A 89 -3.03 -5.78 10.89
N ASP A 90 -2.57 -7.00 10.54
CA ASP A 90 -3.45 -8.00 9.96
C ASP A 90 -4.58 -8.24 10.98
N PRO A 91 -5.84 -8.01 10.57
CA PRO A 91 -6.91 -7.98 11.54
C PRO A 91 -7.05 -9.37 12.15
N LEU A 92 -6.86 -9.43 13.46
CA LEU A 92 -6.94 -10.64 14.27
C LEU A 92 -8.23 -10.58 15.09
N LEU A 93 -9.07 -11.61 14.95
CA LEU A 93 -10.18 -11.82 15.88
C LEU A 93 -9.67 -12.60 17.08
N LEU A 94 -9.80 -12.02 18.28
CA LEU A 94 -9.60 -12.75 19.52
C LEU A 94 -10.94 -13.34 19.97
N LEU A 95 -10.95 -14.65 20.14
CA LEU A 95 -12.12 -15.44 20.49
C LEU A 95 -11.83 -16.17 21.80
N SER A 96 -12.63 -15.91 22.83
CA SER A 96 -12.59 -16.67 24.08
C SER A 96 -13.68 -17.72 24.11
N ASN A 97 -13.36 -18.88 24.67
CA ASN A 97 -14.35 -19.76 25.25
C ASN A 97 -14.03 -19.96 26.74
N ARG A 98 -14.80 -20.81 27.45
CA ARG A 98 -14.58 -21.07 28.87
C ARG A 98 -13.13 -21.45 29.20
N ALA A 99 -12.48 -22.24 28.35
CA ALA A 99 -11.20 -22.90 28.67
C ALA A 99 -10.01 -22.46 27.82
N ALA A 100 -10.18 -21.47 26.94
CA ALA A 100 -9.14 -21.04 26.01
C ALA A 100 -9.41 -19.65 25.43
N ILE A 101 -8.32 -18.94 25.12
CA ILE A 101 -8.31 -17.76 24.27
C ILE A 101 -7.63 -18.15 22.96
N ARG A 102 -8.25 -17.80 21.84
CA ARG A 102 -7.84 -18.20 20.50
C ARG A 102 -7.76 -16.96 19.62
N ARG A 103 -6.87 -16.98 18.64
CA ARG A 103 -6.76 -15.93 17.63
C ARG A 103 -7.10 -16.49 16.26
N PHE A 104 -7.80 -15.71 15.47
CA PHE A 104 -8.10 -16.00 14.08
C PHE A 104 -7.60 -14.87 13.20
N ASP A 105 -6.69 -15.22 12.30
CA ASP A 105 -6.11 -14.32 11.32
C ASP A 105 -7.03 -14.23 10.10
N LEU A 106 -7.60 -13.04 9.88
CA LEU A 106 -8.55 -12.79 8.78
C LEU A 106 -7.89 -12.74 7.40
N VAL A 107 -6.57 -12.66 7.32
CA VAL A 107 -5.81 -12.62 6.07
C VAL A 107 -5.39 -14.04 5.67
N THR A 108 -4.82 -14.80 6.60
CA THR A 108 -4.36 -16.16 6.32
C THR A 108 -5.43 -17.22 6.55
N ASN A 109 -6.58 -16.83 7.09
CA ASN A 109 -7.66 -17.73 7.51
C ASN A 109 -7.17 -18.80 8.50
N LYS A 110 -6.14 -18.49 9.29
CA LYS A 110 -5.52 -19.39 10.26
C LYS A 110 -6.13 -19.20 11.62
N TYR A 111 -6.35 -20.32 12.30
CA TYR A 111 -6.97 -20.37 13.61
C TYR A 111 -6.03 -21.06 14.61
N GLU A 112 -5.61 -20.34 15.66
CA GLU A 112 -4.57 -20.80 16.59
C GLU A 112 -4.94 -20.52 18.06
N PRO A 113 -4.62 -21.42 19.01
CA PRO A 113 -4.78 -21.13 20.43
C PRO A 113 -3.70 -20.15 20.90
N LEU A 114 -4.12 -19.06 21.56
CA LEU A 114 -3.20 -18.09 22.17
C LEU A 114 -2.89 -18.48 23.62
N VAL A 115 -3.90 -18.92 24.36
CA VAL A 115 -3.79 -19.49 25.71
C VAL A 115 -4.75 -20.67 25.82
N ALA A 116 -4.28 -21.81 26.29
CA ALA A 116 -5.06 -23.03 26.45
C ALA A 116 -5.13 -23.47 27.91
N LYS A 117 -6.13 -24.28 28.26
CA LYS A 117 -6.31 -24.89 29.60
C LYS A 117 -6.56 -23.84 30.70
N LEU A 118 -7.41 -22.86 30.40
CA LEU A 118 -7.92 -21.94 31.41
C LEU A 118 -9.07 -22.60 32.19
N ASP A 119 -9.18 -22.30 33.47
CA ASP A 119 -10.34 -22.76 34.28
C ASP A 119 -11.61 -21.96 33.92
N SER A 120 -11.44 -20.65 33.70
CA SER A 120 -12.47 -19.74 33.21
C SER A 120 -11.83 -18.48 32.63
N ALA A 121 -12.08 -18.19 31.35
CA ALA A 121 -11.77 -16.89 30.76
C ALA A 121 -12.95 -15.92 30.98
N VAL A 122 -12.70 -14.80 31.68
CA VAL A 122 -13.76 -13.86 32.10
C VAL A 122 -13.63 -12.49 31.42
N ALA A 123 -12.42 -12.08 31.05
CA ALA A 123 -12.15 -10.82 30.37
C ALA A 123 -10.88 -10.91 29.50
N MET A 124 -10.85 -10.11 28.44
CA MET A 124 -9.68 -9.88 27.59
C MET A 124 -9.55 -8.36 27.40
N ASP A 125 -8.33 -7.84 27.47
CA ASP A 125 -8.05 -6.42 27.30
C ASP A 125 -6.87 -6.21 26.35
N PHE A 126 -6.87 -5.08 25.65
CA PHE A 126 -5.85 -4.70 24.68
C PHE A 126 -5.03 -3.54 25.26
N LEU A 127 -3.97 -3.86 26.01
CA LEU A 127 -3.05 -2.84 26.51
C LEU A 127 -2.06 -2.43 25.41
N HIS A 128 -2.13 -1.16 25.01
CA HIS A 128 -1.29 -0.56 23.96
C HIS A 128 0.16 -0.25 24.41
N ARG A 129 0.50 -0.41 25.69
CA ARG A 129 1.86 -0.21 26.22
C ARG A 129 2.28 -1.35 27.15
N SER A 130 3.59 -1.55 27.25
CA SER A 130 4.31 -2.56 28.04
C SER A 130 3.75 -2.69 29.46
N ALA A 131 2.80 -3.60 29.66
CA ALA A 131 2.27 -3.96 30.95
C ALA A 131 2.98 -5.22 31.46
N ASN A 132 3.18 -5.31 32.77
CA ASN A 132 3.72 -6.52 33.38
C ASN A 132 2.57 -7.50 33.63
N PHE A 133 2.72 -8.72 33.10
CA PHE A 133 1.79 -9.80 33.35
C PHE A 133 2.31 -10.69 34.47
N SER A 134 1.44 -11.07 35.40
CA SER A 134 1.74 -12.12 36.37
C SER A 134 0.63 -13.15 36.34
N CYS A 135 1.01 -14.42 36.19
CA CYS A 135 0.09 -15.54 36.17
C CYS A 135 0.43 -16.48 37.34
N SER A 136 -0.57 -16.80 38.16
CA SER A 136 -0.46 -17.79 39.23
C SER A 136 -1.73 -18.64 39.28
N SER A 137 -1.58 -19.96 39.22
CA SER A 137 -2.67 -20.94 39.36
C SER A 137 -3.88 -20.66 38.44
N GLY A 138 -3.63 -20.45 37.15
CA GLY A 138 -4.68 -20.25 36.14
C GLY A 138 -5.33 -18.86 36.14
N LYS A 139 -4.93 -17.96 37.05
CA LYS A 139 -5.35 -16.55 37.09
C LYS A 139 -4.21 -15.69 36.59
N CYS A 140 -4.44 -14.95 35.52
CA CYS A 140 -3.51 -13.97 34.99
C CYS A 140 -4.06 -12.56 35.25
N ALA A 141 -3.23 -11.72 35.86
CA ALA A 141 -3.54 -10.31 36.07
C ALA A 141 -2.53 -9.46 35.30
N CYS A 142 -3.02 -8.39 34.69
CA CYS A 142 -2.19 -7.39 34.03
C CYS A 142 -2.02 -6.20 34.98
N PHE A 143 -0.78 -5.80 35.20
CA PHE A 143 -0.43 -4.66 36.05
C PHE A 143 0.15 -3.55 35.18
N VAL A 144 -0.43 -2.36 35.30
CA VAL A 144 0.14 -1.11 34.77
C VAL A 144 0.80 -0.41 35.97
N PRO A 145 2.05 0.08 35.84
CA PRO A 145 2.68 0.87 36.91
C PRO A 145 1.91 2.16 37.22
#